data_AF-A0A1S2NAE6-F1
#
_entry.id   AF-A0A1S2NAE6-F1
#
_cell.length_a   1.000
_cell.length_b   1.000
_cell.length_c   1.000
_cell.angle_alpha   90.00
_cell.angle_beta   90.00
_cell.angle_gamma   90.00
#
_symmetry.space_group_name_H-M   'P 1'
#
loop_
_entity.id
_entity.type
_entity.pdbx_description
1 polymer ?
#
loop_
_entity_poly.entity_id
_entity_poly.type
_entity_poly.pdbx_seq_one_letter_code
_entity_poly.pdbx_strand_id
1 'polypeptide(L)'
;MLGVSEEDLAQLSENIDSLDPPKTRAIIRFGLKCARDPQSLTSEDFSTLRGLGLTESEIMELISMSALAVYANIVADATKVENDEIFSQL
;
A
#
# COMPACT_ATOMS: atom_id res chain seq x y z
N MET A 1 0.00 -15.28 -11.06
CA MET A 1 0.26 -14.11 -10.20
C MET A 1 -0.85 -13.09 -10.42
N LEU A 2 -1.11 -12.20 -9.47
CA LEU A 2 -2.28 -11.32 -9.34
C LEU A 2 -2.50 -10.29 -10.49
N GLY A 3 -1.95 -10.51 -11.67
CA GLY A 3 -2.03 -9.59 -12.81
C GLY A 3 -1.10 -8.36 -12.68
N VAL A 4 -0.16 -8.39 -11.73
CA VAL A 4 0.84 -7.34 -11.52
C VAL A 4 2.14 -7.76 -12.23
N SER A 5 2.78 -6.82 -12.94
CA SER A 5 4.04 -7.07 -13.63
C SER A 5 5.21 -7.17 -12.63
N GLU A 6 6.28 -7.90 -12.99
CA GLU A 6 7.50 -7.94 -12.18
C GLU A 6 8.15 -6.55 -12.02
N GLU A 7 8.02 -5.71 -13.05
CA GLU A 7 8.49 -4.32 -13.02
C GLU A 7 7.73 -3.50 -11.98
N ASP A 8 6.39 -3.58 -11.95
CA ASP A 8 5.57 -2.87 -10.96
C ASP A 8 5.86 -3.38 -9.54
N LEU A 9 6.11 -4.69 -9.37
CA LEU A 9 6.49 -5.28 -8.09
C LEU A 9 7.84 -4.74 -7.59
N ALA A 10 8.84 -4.65 -8.47
CA ALA A 10 10.13 -4.04 -8.12
C ALA A 10 9.99 -2.56 -7.78
N GLN A 11 9.13 -1.82 -8.50
CA GLN A 11 8.88 -0.42 -8.18
C GLN A 11 8.18 -0.22 -6.83
N LEU A 12 7.31 -1.15 -6.41
CA LEU A 12 6.67 -1.12 -5.09
C LEU A 12 7.68 -1.24 -3.94
N SER A 13 8.79 -1.97 -4.13
CA SER A 13 9.83 -2.11 -3.12
C SER A 13 10.90 -1.02 -3.18
N GLU A 14 11.23 -0.52 -4.38
CA GLU A 14 12.34 0.42 -4.58
C GLU A 14 11.92 1.88 -4.68
N ASN A 15 10.96 2.21 -5.55
CA ASN A 15 10.57 3.58 -5.85
C ASN A 15 9.14 3.67 -6.41
N ILE A 16 8.19 3.95 -5.50
CA ILE A 16 6.78 4.08 -5.85
C ILE A 16 6.46 5.28 -6.74
N ASP A 17 7.37 6.24 -6.89
CA ASP A 17 7.12 7.45 -7.68
C ASP A 17 7.11 7.18 -9.19
N SER A 18 7.67 6.03 -9.60
CA SER A 18 7.70 5.57 -10.98
C SER A 18 6.46 4.76 -11.41
N LEU A 19 5.59 4.37 -10.46
CA LEU A 19 4.44 3.49 -10.74
C LEU A 19 3.45 4.11 -11.72
N ASP A 20 3.07 3.39 -12.76
CA ASP A 20 2.01 3.76 -13.69
C ASP A 20 0.81 2.80 -13.57
N PRO A 21 -0.45 3.25 -13.76
CA PRO A 21 -0.91 4.61 -14.02
C PRO A 21 -0.80 5.55 -12.80
N PRO A 22 -0.92 6.88 -13.01
CA PRO A 22 -0.89 7.87 -11.91
C PRO A 22 -1.92 7.61 -10.81
N LYS A 23 -3.05 6.99 -11.16
CA LYS A 23 -4.08 6.58 -10.19
C LYS A 23 -3.53 5.55 -9.20
N THR A 24 -2.83 4.51 -9.67
CA THR A 24 -2.22 3.48 -8.81
C THR A 24 -1.21 4.11 -7.87
N ARG A 25 -0.33 4.97 -8.40
CA ARG A 25 0.67 5.70 -7.60
C ARG A 25 0.04 6.55 -6.49
N ALA A 26 -1.05 7.26 -6.78
CA ALA A 26 -1.75 8.06 -5.78
C ALA A 26 -2.38 7.20 -4.67
N ILE A 27 -2.98 6.05 -5.02
CA ILE A 27 -3.54 5.09 -4.06
C ILE A 27 -2.44 4.53 -3.15
N ILE A 28 -1.31 4.11 -3.72
CA ILE A 28 -0.16 3.58 -2.96
C ILE A 28 0.44 4.66 -2.04
N ARG A 29 0.56 5.90 -2.51
CA ARG A 29 1.04 7.03 -1.68
C ARG A 29 0.13 7.31 -0.50
N PHE A 30 -1.20 7.30 -0.71
CA PHE A 30 -2.15 7.43 0.39
C PHE A 30 -1.98 6.30 1.40
N GLY A 31 -1.93 5.05 0.95
CA GLY A 31 -1.76 3.89 1.82
C GLY A 31 -0.46 3.95 2.62
N LEU A 32 0.65 4.37 1.99
CA LEU A 32 1.93 4.55 2.67
C LEU A 32 1.88 5.64 3.75
N LYS A 33 1.27 6.78 3.44
CA LYS A 33 1.08 7.87 4.42
C LYS A 33 0.19 7.40 5.58
N CYS A 34 -0.91 6.73 5.28
CA CYS A 34 -1.82 6.14 6.27
C CYS A 34 -1.13 5.11 7.16
N ALA A 35 -0.25 4.26 6.61
CA ALA A 35 0.47 3.23 7.36
C ALA A 35 1.57 3.81 8.26
N ARG A 36 2.24 4.90 7.83
CA ARG A 36 3.39 5.47 8.55
C ARG A 36 3.01 6.56 9.55
N ASP A 37 2.07 7.42 9.18
CA ASP A 37 1.64 8.56 10.00
C ASP A 37 0.16 8.90 9.69
N PRO A 38 -0.79 8.08 10.16
CA PRO A 38 -2.22 8.31 9.89
C PRO A 38 -2.73 9.64 10.44
N GLN A 39 -2.08 10.22 11.44
CA GLN A 39 -2.48 11.52 12.02
C GLN A 39 -2.11 12.70 11.12
N SER A 40 -1.20 12.51 10.15
CA SER A 40 -0.85 13.51 9.14
C SER A 40 -1.82 13.56 7.96
N LEU A 41 -2.79 12.64 7.88
CA LEU A 41 -3.78 12.64 6.81
C LEU A 41 -4.66 13.90 6.88
N THR A 42 -4.81 14.57 5.75
CA THR A 42 -5.60 15.79 5.61
C THR A 42 -6.80 15.54 4.71
N SER A 43 -7.78 16.45 4.74
CA SER A 43 -8.92 16.42 3.82
C SER A 43 -8.51 16.40 2.33
N GLU A 44 -7.34 16.94 2.00
CA GLU A 44 -6.82 16.97 0.64
C GLU A 44 -6.46 15.58 0.14
N ASP A 45 -5.87 14.73 1.00
CA ASP A 45 -5.54 13.34 0.68
C ASP A 45 -6.82 12.56 0.27
N PHE A 46 -7.89 12.70 1.04
CA PHE A 46 -9.20 12.10 0.74
C PHE A 46 -9.87 12.71 -0.50
N SER A 47 -9.73 14.02 -0.70
CA SER A 47 -10.28 14.68 -1.89
C SER A 47 -9.60 14.20 -3.17
N THR A 48 -8.29 13.93 -3.12
CA THR A 48 -7.50 13.40 -4.23
C THR A 48 -8.01 12.02 -4.64
N LEU A 49 -8.23 11.12 -3.67
CA LEU A 49 -8.78 9.78 -3.96
C LEU A 49 -10.17 9.84 -4.59
N ARG A 50 -11.06 10.69 -4.07
CA ARG A 50 -12.39 10.91 -4.66
C ARG A 50 -12.30 11.48 -6.07
N GLY A 51 -11.37 12.40 -6.32
CA GLY A 51 -11.09 12.95 -7.66
C GLY A 51 -10.61 11.90 -8.66
N LEU A 52 -10.00 10.80 -8.18
CA LEU A 52 -9.60 9.64 -8.98
C LEU A 52 -10.74 8.60 -9.15
N GLY A 53 -11.93 8.91 -8.64
CA GLY A 53 -13.14 8.10 -8.77
C GLY A 53 -13.27 6.98 -7.74
N LEU A 54 -12.51 7.02 -6.63
CA LEU A 54 -12.71 6.06 -5.54
C LEU A 54 -13.99 6.43 -4.76
N THR A 55 -14.76 5.41 -4.44
CA THR A 55 -15.92 5.48 -3.55
C THR A 55 -15.48 5.52 -2.08
N GLU A 56 -16.36 5.97 -1.18
CA GLU A 56 -16.10 5.96 0.27
C GLU A 56 -15.78 4.54 0.78
N SER A 57 -16.44 3.52 0.24
CA SER A 57 -16.18 2.12 0.60
C SER A 57 -14.77 1.66 0.19
N GLU A 58 -14.31 2.02 -1.01
CA GLU A 58 -12.95 1.69 -1.47
C GLU A 58 -11.88 2.46 -0.67
N ILE A 59 -12.16 3.70 -0.28
CA ILE A 59 -11.27 4.48 0.60
C ILE A 59 -11.19 3.83 1.98
N MET A 60 -12.32 3.39 2.54
CA MET A 60 -12.35 2.68 3.81
C MET A 60 -11.60 1.34 3.74
N GLU A 61 -11.74 0.62 2.63
CA GLU A 61 -10.98 -0.61 2.38
C GLU A 61 -9.47 -0.33 2.32
N LEU A 62 -9.04 0.72 1.62
CA LEU A 62 -7.64 1.13 1.54
C LEU A 62 -7.04 1.43 2.94
N ILE A 63 -7.79 2.13 3.79
CA ILE A 63 -7.38 2.39 5.18
C ILE A 63 -7.27 1.08 5.96
N SER A 64 -8.26 0.21 5.82
CA SER A 64 -8.29 -1.09 6.50
C SER A 64 -7.11 -1.97 6.12
N MET A 65 -6.78 -2.03 4.82
CA MET A 65 -5.64 -2.78 4.31
C MET A 65 -4.31 -2.18 4.76
N SER A 66 -4.20 -0.85 4.81
CA SER A 66 -3.01 -0.16 5.33
C SER A 66 -2.79 -0.49 6.81
N ALA A 67 -3.84 -0.49 7.62
CA ALA A 67 -3.77 -0.85 9.04
C ALA A 67 -3.44 -2.35 9.24
N LEU A 68 -4.04 -3.23 8.44
CA LEU A 68 -3.77 -4.67 8.48
C LEU A 68 -2.31 -4.98 8.14
N ALA A 69 -1.74 -4.30 7.15
CA ALA A 69 -0.33 -4.45 6.80
C ALA A 69 0.59 -4.02 7.95
N VAL A 70 0.29 -2.90 8.62
CA VAL A 70 1.05 -2.47 9.81
C VAL A 70 0.95 -3.49 10.94
N TYR A 71 -0.25 -4.00 11.23
CA TYR A 71 -0.44 -5.06 12.21
C TYR A 71 0.39 -6.31 11.87
N ALA A 72 0.34 -6.77 10.62
CA ALA A 72 1.08 -7.94 10.16
C ALA A 72 2.59 -7.74 10.29
N ASN A 73 3.10 -6.55 9.94
CA ASN A 73 4.52 -6.22 10.09
C ASN A 73 4.95 -6.27 11.56
N ILE A 74 4.15 -5.72 12.49
CA ILE A 74 4.44 -5.77 13.93
C ILE A 74 4.54 -7.22 14.41
N VAL A 75 3.60 -8.09 14.00
CA VAL A 75 3.61 -9.49 14.38
C VAL A 75 4.83 -10.20 13.80
N ALA A 76 5.12 -10.01 12.52
CA ALA A 76 6.26 -10.62 11.85
C ALA A 76 7.58 -10.22 12.51
N ASP A 77 7.80 -8.93 12.74
CA ASP A 77 9.01 -8.39 13.36
C ASP A 77 9.18 -8.88 14.81
N ALA A 78 8.09 -8.89 15.59
CA ALA A 78 8.14 -9.32 16.99
C ALA A 78 8.38 -10.83 17.14
N THR A 79 7.86 -11.63 16.22
CA THR A 79 7.97 -13.10 16.26
C THR A 79 9.16 -13.65 15.49
N LYS A 80 9.80 -12.83 14.63
CA LYS A 80 10.87 -13.23 13.72
C LYS A 80 10.45 -14.42 12.85
N VAL A 81 9.21 -14.41 12.38
CA VAL A 81 8.70 -15.44 11.48
C VAL A 81 9.60 -15.51 10.24
N GLU A 82 10.01 -16.72 9.87
CA GLU A 82 10.80 -16.94 8.66
C GLU A 82 9.88 -17.00 7.45
N ASN A 83 10.37 -16.53 6.30
CA ASN A 83 9.66 -16.67 5.04
C ASN A 83 9.72 -18.14 4.59
N ASP A 84 8.59 -18.69 4.14
CA ASP A 84 8.57 -20.02 3.53
C ASP A 84 9.49 -20.07 2.30
N GLU A 85 10.16 -21.21 2.07
CA GLU A 85 11.11 -21.40 0.96
C GLU A 85 10.52 -21.05 -0.42
N ILE A 86 9.21 -21.24 -0.59
CA ILE A 86 8.51 -20.90 -1.83
C ILE A 86 8.61 -19.41 -2.20
N PHE A 87 8.85 -18.53 -1.22
CA PHE A 87 9.02 -17.09 -1.42
C PHE A 87 10.49 -16.64 -1.43
N SER A 88 11.46 -17.56 -1.30
CA SER A 88 12.90 -17.23 -1.26
C SER A 88 13.51 -16.82 -2.61
N GLN A 89 12.75 -16.97 -3.70
CA GLN A 89 13.18 -16.68 -5.07
C GLN A 89 12.55 -15.39 -5.63
N LEU A 90 11.80 -14.65 -4.81
CA LEU A 90 11.24 -13.34 -5.13
C LEU A 90 12.25 -12.21 -4.90
#